data_AF-A0A380FB48-F1
#
_entry.id   AF-A0A380FB48-F1
#
_cell.length_a   1.000
_cell.length_b   1.000
_cell.length_c   1.000
_cell.angle_alpha   90.00
_cell.angle_beta   90.00
_cell.angle_gamma   90.00
#
_symmetry.space_group_name_H-M   'P 1'
#
loop_
_entity.id
_entity.type
_entity.pdbx_description
1 polymer ?
#
loop_
_entity_poly.entity_id
_entity_poly.type
_entity_poly.pdbx_seq_one_letter_code
_entity_poly.pdbx_strand_id
1 'polypeptide(L)'
;MSKTIDLLTDLISYNSSDKETANETIQYCYDWLEKEQLQPEILTNDGYKMLLCEVGEGKHKLVLNGHVDVVSGRPEQFTPKIKNGKIYGRGSADMKSGVSAMMVAMSELQHIDLGDTTVQLQLVSDEEIGGKHCAAYLTEEGFFRRFCYLW
;
A
#
# COMPACT_ATOMS: atom_id res chain seq x y z
N MET A 1 -16.75 -10.94 -6.10
CA MET A 1 -15.30 -11.24 -6.21
C MET A 1 -14.74 -11.27 -4.80
N SER A 2 -13.49 -11.69 -4.57
CA SER A 2 -12.91 -11.54 -3.22
C SER A 2 -12.60 -10.07 -2.95
N LYS A 3 -12.69 -9.65 -1.68
CA LYS A 3 -12.36 -8.28 -1.21
C LYS A 3 -11.02 -7.78 -1.77
N THR A 4 -10.02 -8.66 -1.86
CA THR A 4 -8.71 -8.37 -2.44
C THR A 4 -8.75 -8.06 -3.94
N ILE A 5 -9.55 -8.79 -4.72
CA ILE A 5 -9.66 -8.57 -6.17
C ILE A 5 -10.44 -7.29 -6.48
N ASP A 6 -11.46 -6.98 -5.68
CA ASP A 6 -12.21 -5.73 -5.81
C ASP A 6 -11.27 -4.54 -5.53
N LEU A 7 -10.56 -4.56 -4.39
CA LEU A 7 -9.55 -3.56 -4.05
C LEU A 7 -8.46 -3.41 -5.13
N LEU A 8 -7.93 -4.52 -5.64
CA LEU A 8 -6.93 -4.50 -6.71
C LEU A 8 -7.46 -3.87 -8.00
N THR A 9 -8.71 -4.17 -8.36
CA THR A 9 -9.36 -3.60 -9.54
C THR A 9 -9.45 -2.08 -9.40
N ASP A 10 -9.87 -1.60 -8.23
CA ASP A 10 -9.94 -0.17 -7.95
C ASP A 10 -8.55 0.46 -8.01
N LEU A 11 -7.54 -0.11 -7.35
CA LEU A 11 -6.17 0.42 -7.35
C LEU A 11 -5.58 0.49 -8.77
N ILE A 12 -5.77 -0.53 -9.61
CA ILE A 12 -5.28 -0.53 -11.01
C ILE A 12 -5.90 0.62 -11.82
N SER A 13 -7.11 1.06 -11.47
CA SER A 13 -7.79 2.14 -12.20
C SER A 13 -7.12 3.51 -12.05
N TYR A 14 -6.31 3.70 -11.00
CA TYR A 14 -5.51 4.90 -10.80
C TYR A 14 -4.25 4.86 -11.67
N ASN A 15 -4.10 5.85 -12.55
CA ASN A 15 -2.86 6.10 -13.28
C ASN A 15 -1.82 6.79 -12.39
N SER A 16 -1.35 6.10 -11.36
CA SER A 16 -0.37 6.59 -10.38
C SER A 16 1.06 6.66 -10.92
N SER A 17 1.24 7.00 -12.21
CA SER A 17 2.56 7.21 -12.81
C SER A 17 3.09 8.62 -12.69
N ASP A 18 2.25 9.54 -12.21
CA ASP A 18 2.63 10.85 -11.74
C ASP A 18 2.37 11.02 -10.24
N LYS A 19 3.03 12.02 -9.66
CA LYS A 19 2.98 12.31 -8.23
C LYS A 19 1.58 12.63 -7.72
N GLU A 20 0.78 13.35 -8.51
CA GLU A 20 -0.56 13.78 -8.09
C GLU A 20 -1.46 12.56 -7.92
N THR A 21 -1.52 11.71 -8.94
CA THR A 21 -2.34 10.50 -8.92
C THR A 21 -1.78 9.45 -7.96
N ALA A 22 -0.47 9.38 -7.75
CA ALA A 22 0.11 8.52 -6.71
C ALA A 22 -0.31 8.96 -5.30
N ASN A 23 -0.32 10.26 -5.03
CA ASN A 23 -0.83 10.82 -3.77
C ASN A 23 -2.34 10.61 -3.60
N GLU A 24 -3.12 10.70 -4.67
CA GLU A 24 -4.55 10.35 -4.65
C GLU A 24 -4.76 8.86 -4.36
N THR A 25 -3.90 8.00 -4.90
CA THR A 25 -3.94 6.55 -4.62
C THR A 25 -3.65 6.26 -3.14
N ILE A 26 -2.71 6.98 -2.52
CA ILE A 26 -2.49 6.92 -1.06
C ILE A 26 -3.74 7.36 -0.29
N GLN A 27 -4.41 8.43 -0.72
CA GLN A 27 -5.65 8.89 -0.09
C GLN A 27 -6.75 7.83 -0.19
N TYR A 28 -6.90 7.20 -1.36
CA TYR A 28 -7.84 6.10 -1.54
C TYR A 28 -7.55 4.93 -0.57
N CYS A 29 -6.27 4.58 -0.39
CA CYS A 29 -5.89 3.55 0.58
C CYS A 29 -6.23 3.93 2.03
N TYR A 30 -6.06 5.21 2.39
CA TYR A 30 -6.48 5.73 3.70
C TYR A 30 -7.98 5.54 3.90
N ASP A 31 -8.78 6.03 2.96
CA ASP A 31 -10.25 6.00 3.06
C ASP A 31 -10.76 4.55 3.15
N TRP A 32 -10.11 3.64 2.41
CA TRP A 32 -10.42 2.21 2.47
C TRP A 32 -10.11 1.61 3.83
N LEU A 33 -8.94 1.89 4.41
CA LEU A 33 -8.55 1.36 5.72
C LEU A 33 -9.42 1.94 6.85
N GLU A 34 -9.75 3.22 6.78
CA GLU A 34 -10.67 3.88 7.73
C GLU A 34 -12.07 3.25 7.69
N LYS A 35 -12.57 2.95 6.48
CA LYS A 35 -13.84 2.22 6.30
C LYS A 35 -13.82 0.82 6.90
N GLU A 36 -12.65 0.18 6.93
CA GLU A 36 -12.41 -1.10 7.60
C GLU A 36 -12.15 -0.96 9.10
N GLN A 37 -12.42 0.22 9.69
CA GLN A 37 -12.29 0.55 11.11
C GLN A 37 -10.85 0.55 11.66
N LEU A 38 -9.85 0.57 10.78
CA LEU A 38 -8.46 0.77 11.15
C LEU A 38 -8.17 2.26 11.39
N GLN A 39 -7.01 2.55 11.98
CA GLN A 39 -6.55 3.92 12.26
C GLN A 39 -5.29 4.23 11.44
N PRO A 40 -5.41 4.47 10.12
CA PRO A 40 -4.29 4.87 9.29
C PRO A 40 -3.86 6.33 9.57
N GLU A 41 -2.63 6.66 9.23
CA GLU A 41 -2.06 8.00 9.25
C GLU A 41 -1.39 8.28 7.89
N ILE A 42 -1.53 9.51 7.39
CA ILE A 42 -0.78 9.98 6.22
C ILE A 42 0.35 10.91 6.69
N LEU A 43 1.57 10.56 6.32
CA LEU A 43 2.73 11.45 6.41
C LEU A 43 2.99 12.09 5.04
N THR A 44 3.65 13.25 5.04
CA THR A 44 4.04 13.94 3.81
C THR A 44 5.47 14.44 3.90
N ASN A 45 6.27 14.17 2.88
CA ASN A 45 7.63 14.68 2.75
C ASN A 45 7.87 15.15 1.31
N ASP A 46 8.36 16.38 1.13
CA ASP A 46 8.52 17.04 -0.18
C ASP A 46 7.28 16.97 -1.09
N GLY A 47 6.09 16.92 -0.49
CA GLY A 47 4.81 16.79 -1.17
C GLY A 47 4.48 15.37 -1.66
N TYR A 48 5.28 14.35 -1.36
CA TYR A 48 4.91 12.94 -1.52
C TYR A 48 4.21 12.45 -0.28
N LYS A 49 3.06 11.78 -0.46
CA LYS A 49 2.30 11.16 0.62
C LYS A 49 2.78 9.73 0.84
N MET A 50 2.77 9.32 2.09
CA MET A 50 2.94 7.92 2.49
C MET A 50 1.94 7.60 3.59
N LEU A 51 1.51 6.35 3.66
CA LEU A 51 0.54 5.88 4.63
C LEU A 51 1.19 4.94 5.63
N LEU A 52 0.86 5.12 6.90
CA LEU A 52 1.16 4.20 7.98
C LEU A 52 -0.13 3.65 8.57
N CYS A 53 -0.16 2.38 8.96
CA CYS A 53 -1.28 1.82 9.72
C CYS A 53 -0.76 0.67 10.59
N GLU A 54 -1.14 0.62 11.87
CA GLU A 54 -0.69 -0.40 12.80
C GLU A 54 -1.84 -1.23 13.36
N VAL A 55 -1.58 -2.53 13.58
CA VAL A 55 -2.43 -3.44 14.36
C VAL A 55 -1.58 -4.18 15.40
N GLY A 56 -2.13 -4.34 16.60
CA GLY A 56 -1.44 -4.94 17.75
C GLY A 56 -0.55 -3.94 18.52
N GLU A 57 -0.21 -4.30 19.76
CA GLU A 57 0.49 -3.42 20.72
C GLU A 57 1.80 -4.04 21.25
N GLY A 58 2.31 -5.07 20.56
CA GLY A 58 3.46 -5.84 20.98
C GLY A 58 4.82 -5.20 20.67
N LYS A 59 5.88 -5.69 21.32
CA LYS A 59 7.25 -5.14 21.15
C LYS A 59 7.93 -5.58 19.86
N HIS A 60 7.48 -6.66 19.24
CA HIS A 60 8.02 -7.18 17.99
C HIS A 60 7.30 -6.51 16.81
N LYS A 61 8.02 -5.73 16.01
CA LYS A 61 7.43 -5.03 14.86
C LYS A 61 7.70 -5.78 13.55
N LEU A 62 6.64 -6.16 12.86
CA LEU A 62 6.66 -6.65 11.48
C LEU A 62 6.20 -5.52 10.56
N VAL A 63 7.03 -5.13 9.60
CA VAL A 63 6.69 -4.09 8.61
C VAL A 63 6.30 -4.74 7.29
N LEU A 64 5.10 -4.42 6.82
CA LEU A 64 4.59 -4.70 5.49
C LEU A 64 4.72 -3.42 4.67
N ASN A 65 5.70 -3.34 3.78
CA ASN A 65 5.94 -2.16 2.97
C ASN A 65 5.59 -2.44 1.51
N GLY A 66 4.96 -1.48 0.84
CA GLY A 66 4.76 -1.53 -0.60
C GLY A 66 4.50 -0.17 -1.22
N HIS A 67 4.57 -0.09 -2.54
CA HIS A 67 4.41 1.15 -3.28
C HIS A 67 3.13 1.16 -4.12
N VAL A 68 2.52 2.34 -4.27
CA VAL A 68 1.29 2.53 -5.04
C VAL A 68 1.53 3.24 -6.37
N ASP A 69 2.66 3.93 -6.50
CA ASP A 69 3.12 4.49 -7.77
C ASP A 69 3.50 3.38 -8.74
N VAL A 70 3.46 3.69 -10.02
CA VAL A 70 3.74 2.73 -11.08
C VAL A 70 4.50 3.40 -12.21
N VAL A 71 5.35 2.68 -12.93
CA VAL A 71 5.88 3.25 -14.18
C VAL A 71 4.77 3.61 -15.18
N SER A 72 5.09 4.56 -16.07
CA SER A 72 4.21 4.98 -17.16
C SER A 72 3.59 3.82 -17.96
N GLY A 73 2.36 4.04 -18.42
CA GLY A 73 1.59 3.05 -19.16
C GLY A 73 0.62 3.71 -20.13
N ARG A 74 0.05 2.90 -21.01
CA ARG A 74 -1.00 3.36 -21.93
C ARG A 74 -2.34 3.46 -21.18
N PRO A 75 -3.25 4.37 -21.56
CA PRO A 75 -4.54 4.54 -20.89
C PRO A 75 -5.33 3.23 -20.71
N GLU A 76 -5.30 2.33 -21.69
CA GLU A 76 -6.00 1.04 -21.62
C GLU A 76 -5.48 0.09 -20.53
N GLN A 77 -4.25 0.31 -20.03
CA GLN A 77 -3.66 -0.50 -18.96
C GLN A 77 -4.22 -0.14 -17.58
N PHE A 78 -4.89 1.00 -17.44
CA PHE A 78 -5.61 1.41 -16.23
C PHE A 78 -7.10 1.04 -16.28
N THR A 79 -7.50 0.23 -17.25
CA THR A 79 -8.80 -0.44 -17.25
C THR A 79 -8.57 -1.92 -16.95
N PRO A 80 -8.70 -2.36 -15.68
CA PRO A 80 -8.40 -3.74 -15.29
C PRO A 80 -9.26 -4.74 -16.04
N LYS A 81 -8.64 -5.83 -16.52
CA LYS A 81 -9.34 -6.91 -17.23
C LYS A 81 -9.03 -8.25 -16.58
N ILE A 82 -10.06 -8.99 -16.22
CA ILE A 82 -9.92 -10.37 -15.74
C ILE A 82 -10.15 -11.33 -16.91
N LYS A 83 -9.15 -12.14 -17.23
CA LYS A 83 -9.22 -13.13 -18.32
C LYS A 83 -8.43 -14.38 -17.93
N ASN A 84 -9.04 -15.55 -18.10
CA ASN A 84 -8.40 -16.86 -17.86
C ASN A 84 -7.75 -16.97 -16.47
N GLY A 85 -8.45 -16.50 -15.42
CA GLY A 85 -7.95 -16.54 -14.04
C GLY A 85 -6.82 -15.56 -13.72
N LYS A 86 -6.52 -14.62 -14.61
CA LYS A 86 -5.51 -13.57 -14.42
C LYS A 86 -6.15 -12.19 -14.50
N ILE A 87 -5.68 -11.26 -13.68
CA ILE A 87 -6.00 -9.85 -13.80
C ILE A 87 -4.88 -9.13 -14.56
N TYR A 88 -5.27 -8.28 -15.50
CA TYR A 88 -4.36 -7.54 -16.36
C TYR A 88 -4.60 -6.04 -16.16
N GLY A 89 -3.52 -5.32 -15.89
CA GLY A 89 -3.48 -3.87 -15.79
C GLY A 89 -2.13 -3.38 -15.27
N ARG A 90 -1.82 -2.10 -15.46
CA ARG A 90 -0.61 -1.49 -14.89
C ARG A 90 -0.71 -1.55 -13.37
N GLY A 91 0.38 -1.98 -12.72
CA GLY A 91 0.41 -2.17 -11.27
C GLY A 91 -0.09 -3.53 -10.80
N SER A 92 -0.74 -4.33 -11.66
CA SER A 92 -1.32 -5.62 -11.23
C SER A 92 -0.30 -6.60 -10.65
N ALA A 93 0.91 -6.66 -11.21
CA ALA A 93 2.02 -7.43 -10.65
C ALA A 93 2.88 -6.57 -9.71
N ASP A 94 3.16 -5.33 -10.11
CA ASP A 94 4.18 -4.47 -9.51
C ASP A 94 3.60 -3.09 -9.11
N MET A 95 3.15 -2.91 -7.87
CA MET A 95 2.91 -3.97 -6.88
C MET A 95 1.53 -3.91 -6.22
N LYS A 96 0.54 -3.34 -6.92
CA LYS A 96 -0.82 -3.10 -6.39
C LYS A 96 -1.53 -4.38 -5.92
N SER A 97 -1.19 -5.56 -6.44
CA SER A 97 -1.72 -6.83 -5.91
C SER A 97 -1.18 -7.16 -4.52
N GLY A 98 0.12 -6.92 -4.28
CA GLY A 98 0.73 -7.01 -2.96
C GLY A 98 0.10 -6.01 -2.00
N VAL A 99 -0.04 -4.74 -2.42
CA VAL A 99 -0.72 -3.70 -1.61
C VAL A 99 -2.13 -4.12 -1.23
N SER A 100 -2.92 -4.62 -2.19
CA SER A 100 -4.29 -5.08 -1.94
C SER A 100 -4.32 -6.23 -0.93
N ALA A 101 -3.41 -7.19 -1.06
CA ALA A 101 -3.33 -8.32 -0.14
C ALA A 101 -2.93 -7.88 1.28
N MET A 102 -1.97 -6.96 1.40
CA MET A 102 -1.52 -6.43 2.68
C MET A 102 -2.62 -5.62 3.38
N MET A 103 -3.32 -4.74 2.67
CA MET A 103 -4.44 -3.97 3.24
C MET A 103 -5.58 -4.87 3.73
N VAL A 104 -5.94 -5.89 2.95
CA VAL A 104 -6.92 -6.89 3.40
C VAL A 104 -6.40 -7.66 4.60
N ALA A 105 -5.12 -8.06 4.63
CA ALA A 105 -4.54 -8.72 5.78
C ALA A 105 -4.62 -7.84 7.05
N MET A 106 -4.33 -6.54 6.96
CA MET A 106 -4.49 -5.61 8.08
C MET A 106 -5.94 -5.58 8.60
N SER A 107 -6.92 -5.57 7.69
CA SER A 107 -8.35 -5.58 8.07
C SER A 107 -8.79 -6.85 8.79
N GLU A 108 -8.10 -7.98 8.57
CA GLU A 108 -8.39 -9.24 9.27
C GLU A 108 -7.56 -9.38 10.57
N LEU A 109 -6.30 -8.93 10.55
CA LEU A 109 -5.36 -9.02 11.68
C LEU A 109 -5.82 -8.22 12.90
N GLN A 110 -6.58 -7.12 12.72
CA GLN A 110 -7.15 -6.37 13.84
C GLN A 110 -8.11 -7.19 14.72
N HIS A 111 -8.61 -8.33 14.22
CA HIS A 111 -9.52 -9.22 14.93
C HIS A 111 -8.83 -10.46 15.54
N ILE A 112 -7.50 -10.52 15.45
CA ILE A 112 -6.68 -11.65 15.90
C ILE A 112 -5.77 -11.19 17.04
N ASP A 113 -5.60 -12.01 18.07
CA ASP A 113 -4.58 -11.78 19.10
C ASP A 113 -3.18 -12.01 18.49
N LEU A 114 -2.44 -10.91 18.31
CA LEU A 114 -1.08 -10.92 17.76
C LEU A 114 -0.02 -11.14 18.85
N GLY A 115 -0.43 -11.31 20.12
CA GLY A 115 0.46 -11.45 21.26
C GLY A 115 1.42 -10.27 21.36
N ASP A 116 2.72 -10.57 21.41
CA ASP A 116 3.77 -9.56 21.55
C ASP A 116 4.25 -9.00 20.18
N THR A 117 3.39 -9.03 19.17
CA THR A 117 3.66 -8.53 17.81
C THR A 117 2.77 -7.33 17.45
N THR A 118 3.36 -6.32 16.83
CA THR A 118 2.68 -5.25 16.09
C THR A 118 3.00 -5.41 14.61
N VAL A 119 1.96 -5.37 13.77
CA VAL A 119 2.13 -5.32 12.31
C VAL A 119 1.89 -3.89 11.85
N GLN A 120 2.84 -3.32 11.12
CA GLN A 120 2.77 -1.99 10.55
C GLN A 120 2.72 -2.09 9.03
N LEU A 121 1.68 -1.56 8.42
CA LEU A 121 1.57 -1.32 6.99
C LEU A 121 2.21 0.03 6.66
N GLN A 122 3.03 0.06 5.61
CA GLN A 122 3.61 1.26 5.03
C GLN A 122 3.33 1.27 3.53
N LEU A 123 2.66 2.31 3.04
CA LEU A 123 2.45 2.51 1.60
C LEU A 123 3.17 3.77 1.12
N VAL A 124 3.98 3.66 0.09
CA VAL A 124 4.80 4.75 -0.46
C VAL A 124 4.38 5.12 -1.88
N SER A 125 4.70 6.33 -2.33
CA SER A 125 4.23 6.90 -3.61
C SER A 125 5.35 7.32 -4.57
N ASP A 126 6.60 6.92 -4.29
CA ASP A 126 7.77 7.35 -5.06
C ASP A 126 8.83 6.26 -5.30
N GLU A 127 8.48 4.98 -5.15
CA GLU A 127 9.44 3.87 -5.27
C GLU A 127 10.06 3.82 -6.68
N GLU A 128 9.23 3.97 -7.72
CA GLU A 128 9.63 3.83 -9.12
C GLU A 128 10.55 4.97 -9.60
N ILE A 129 10.64 6.05 -8.81
CA ILE A 129 11.55 7.18 -9.04
C ILE A 129 12.70 7.25 -8.03
N GLY A 130 12.86 6.21 -7.19
CA GLY A 130 14.01 5.99 -6.32
C GLY A 130 13.74 6.03 -4.82
N GLY A 131 12.49 6.18 -4.37
CA GLY A 131 12.08 5.99 -2.97
C GLY A 131 12.67 6.98 -1.96
N LYS A 132 13.21 8.11 -2.41
CA LYS A 132 13.95 9.07 -1.57
C LYS A 132 13.04 9.84 -0.63
N HIS A 133 11.83 10.15 -1.07
CA HIS A 133 10.93 11.00 -0.33
C HIS A 133 10.07 10.20 0.65
N CYS A 134 9.76 8.93 0.36
CA CYS A 134 8.99 8.08 1.26
C CYS A 134 9.83 7.04 1.99
N ALA A 135 10.33 6.00 1.31
CA ALA A 135 10.96 4.86 1.99
C ALA A 135 12.25 5.23 2.73
N ALA A 136 13.09 6.08 2.13
CA ALA A 136 14.30 6.58 2.77
C ALA A 136 13.95 7.46 3.99
N TYR A 137 12.99 8.39 3.84
CA TYR A 137 12.49 9.23 4.92
C TYR A 137 11.96 8.41 6.11
N LEU A 138 11.12 7.40 5.85
CA LEU A 138 10.62 6.49 6.89
C LEU A 138 11.75 5.74 7.61
N THR A 139 12.83 5.40 6.90
CA THR A 139 14.01 4.77 7.49
C THR A 139 14.77 5.74 8.40
N GLU A 140 14.97 6.98 7.95
CA GLU A 140 15.67 8.03 8.70
C GLU A 140 14.92 8.42 9.97
N GLU A 141 13.59 8.50 9.91
CA GLU A 141 12.71 8.75 11.07
C GLU A 141 12.58 7.52 12.00
N GLY A 142 13.14 6.38 11.62
CA GLY A 142 13.25 5.20 12.47
C GLY A 142 12.01 4.30 12.51
N PHE A 143 11.18 4.31 11.46
CA PHE A 143 10.01 3.44 11.32
C PHE A 143 10.38 1.98 10.98
N PHE A 144 11.58 1.73 10.44
CA PHE A 144 12.10 0.38 10.19
C PHE A 144 12.98 -0.09 11.35
N ARG A 145 12.52 -1.06 12.17
CA ARG A 145 13.28 -1.49 13.37
C ARG A 145 13.61 -2.98 13.51
N ARG A 146 13.00 -3.93 12.78
CA ARG A 146 13.31 -5.36 13.03
C ARG A 146 13.07 -6.37 11.92
N PHE A 147 11.99 -6.27 11.14
CA PHE A 147 11.75 -7.15 9.98
C PHE A 147 10.86 -6.43 8.97
N CYS A 148 11.27 -6.42 7.71
CA CYS A 148 10.52 -5.79 6.63
C CYS A 148 10.30 -6.79 5.50
N TYR A 149 9.06 -6.91 5.06
CA TYR A 149 8.74 -7.54 3.78
C TYR A 149 8.59 -6.43 2.74
N LEU A 150 9.55 -6.36 1.83
CA LEU A 150 9.58 -5.46 0.69
C LEU A 150 9.28 -6.27 -0.57
N TRP A 151 8.50 -5.70 -1.48
CA TRP A 151 8.49 -6.08 -2.89
C TRP A 151 8.68 -4.83 -3.72
#